data_AF-A0A9D9HM49-F1
#
_entry.id   AF-A0A9D9HM49-F1
#
_cell.length_a   1.000
_cell.length_b   1.000
_cell.length_c   1.000
_cell.angle_alpha   90.00
_cell.angle_beta   90.00
_cell.angle_gamma   90.00
#
_symmetry.space_group_name_H-M   'P 1'
#
loop_
_entity.id
_entity.type
_entity.pdbx_description
1 polymer ?
#
loop_
_entity_poly.entity_id
_entity_poly.type
_entity_poly.pdbx_seq_one_letter_code
_entity_poly.pdbx_strand_id
1 'polypeptide(L)'
;IWNRLKAATSVINKKYQAYFEGQKEQYAENLAAKTRLCEQVEAIAGKEIKTSGEWNDSTKEIEEIQKQWKGIGYASKKENQKIYERFRAACDKFFERKREFYAAYKDEMNDNLQKKIALCEAAEALKSSTAWKKTTDQLINLQKQWKEIGAVPRKKSEALWKRFRAACDEFFNERDKQAKPENDFYGNLRAKKHLIEEINAYVLSDDDDVNADAAQDFADRWQAIGFVPFKEKDKIAAAYRDAMNSKFPDMSRRSRGRAPKSEKERLMQKYLKKEQDIVTYENNIGFFAASKNSEPLIRQMQERIDKAKAELKELELQIRALDSAEDSSEE
;
A
#
# COMPACT_ATOMS: atom_id res chain seq x y z
N ILE A 1 -46.12 73.96 53.53
CA ILE A 1 -46.68 72.77 52.80
C ILE A 1 -46.05 72.62 51.42
N TRP A 2 -46.02 73.66 50.59
CA TRP A 2 -45.45 73.63 49.23
C TRP A 2 -43.97 73.17 49.14
N ASN A 3 -43.10 73.66 50.02
CA ASN A 3 -41.68 73.24 50.05
C ASN A 3 -41.50 71.74 50.40
N ARG A 4 -42.37 71.17 51.25
CA ARG A 4 -42.35 69.74 51.58
C ARG A 4 -42.78 68.88 50.39
N LEU A 5 -43.81 69.30 49.66
CA LEU A 5 -44.25 68.64 48.43
C LEU A 5 -43.14 68.65 47.38
N LYS A 6 -42.54 69.82 47.09
CA LYS A 6 -41.44 69.95 46.13
C LYS A 6 -40.24 69.06 46.49
N ALA A 7 -39.87 69.00 47.76
CA ALA A 7 -38.80 68.12 48.24
C ALA A 7 -39.14 66.64 48.02
N ALA A 8 -40.37 66.21 48.36
CA ALA A 8 -40.83 64.83 48.16
C ALA A 8 -40.88 64.45 46.67
N THR A 9 -41.41 65.32 45.80
CA THR A 9 -41.46 65.11 44.34
C THR A 9 -40.05 65.03 43.74
N SER A 10 -39.10 65.85 44.21
CA SER A 10 -37.70 65.77 43.77
C SER A 10 -37.05 64.42 44.12
N VAL A 11 -37.29 63.91 45.33
CA VAL A 11 -36.79 62.58 45.75
C VAL A 11 -37.41 61.47 44.89
N ILE A 12 -38.71 61.52 44.63
CA ILE A 12 -39.41 60.53 43.78
C ILE A 12 -38.89 60.59 42.34
N ASN A 13 -38.76 61.78 41.76
CA ASN A 13 -38.23 61.95 40.40
C ASN A 13 -36.78 61.45 40.28
N LYS A 14 -35.94 61.69 41.28
CA LYS A 14 -34.57 61.14 41.33
C LYS A 14 -34.59 59.61 41.37
N LYS A 15 -35.44 59.00 42.20
CA LYS A 15 -35.58 57.53 42.26
C LYS A 15 -36.11 56.95 40.95
N TYR A 16 -37.07 57.63 40.32
CA TYR A 16 -37.62 57.26 39.02
C TYR A 16 -36.53 57.31 37.95
N GLN A 17 -35.81 58.44 37.82
CA GLN A 17 -34.69 58.56 36.88
C GLN A 17 -33.63 57.48 37.09
N ALA A 18 -33.18 57.26 38.35
CA ALA A 18 -32.21 56.22 38.68
C ALA A 18 -32.69 54.81 38.31
N TYR A 19 -33.99 54.52 38.48
CA TYR A 19 -34.57 53.23 38.07
C TYR A 19 -34.53 53.04 36.54
N PHE A 20 -34.92 54.05 35.76
CA PHE A 20 -34.89 53.95 34.29
C PHE A 20 -33.47 53.95 33.73
N GLU A 21 -32.54 54.69 34.34
CA GLU A 21 -31.12 54.63 33.99
C GLU A 21 -30.55 53.25 34.29
N GLY A 22 -30.79 52.69 35.48
CA GLY A 22 -30.34 51.34 35.83
C GLY A 22 -30.94 50.27 34.92
N GLN A 23 -32.23 50.38 34.56
CA GLN A 23 -32.86 49.45 33.62
C GLN A 23 -32.26 49.57 32.21
N LYS A 24 -31.98 50.80 31.75
CA LYS A 24 -31.34 51.04 30.45
C LYS A 24 -29.93 50.47 30.41
N GLU A 25 -29.16 50.62 31.48
CA GLU A 25 -27.83 50.03 31.64
C GLU A 25 -27.90 48.50 31.61
N GLN A 26 -28.82 47.90 32.37
CA GLN A 26 -29.04 46.44 32.35
C GLN A 26 -29.42 45.90 30.96
N TYR A 27 -30.26 46.63 30.21
CA TYR A 27 -30.61 46.26 28.84
C TYR A 27 -29.41 46.38 27.88
N ALA A 28 -28.57 47.40 28.06
CA ALA A 28 -27.35 47.56 27.28
C ALA A 28 -26.33 46.44 27.58
N GLU A 29 -26.17 46.06 28.85
CA GLU A 29 -25.33 44.93 29.26
C GLU A 29 -25.84 43.60 28.70
N ASN A 30 -27.15 43.33 28.83
CA ASN A 30 -27.78 42.13 28.26
C ASN A 30 -27.61 42.08 26.74
N LEU A 31 -27.78 43.21 26.05
CA LEU A 31 -27.58 43.30 24.61
C LEU A 31 -26.12 43.02 24.23
N ALA A 32 -25.17 43.62 24.93
CA ALA A 32 -23.75 43.41 24.68
C ALA A 32 -23.36 41.94 24.90
N ALA A 33 -23.83 41.33 25.99
CA ALA A 33 -23.60 39.91 26.26
C ALA A 33 -24.21 39.01 25.18
N LYS A 34 -25.47 39.25 24.77
CA LYS A 34 -26.12 38.52 23.69
C LYS A 34 -25.42 38.72 22.34
N THR A 35 -24.89 39.90 22.09
CA THR A 35 -24.11 40.21 20.88
C THR A 35 -22.83 39.38 20.81
N ARG A 36 -22.08 39.29 21.91
CA ARG A 36 -20.88 38.42 22.00
C ARG A 36 -21.22 36.96 21.73
N LEU A 37 -22.34 36.45 22.27
CA LEU A 37 -22.79 35.08 22.00
C LEU A 37 -23.13 34.87 20.52
N CYS A 38 -23.77 35.84 19.87
CA CYS A 38 -24.04 35.77 18.42
C CYS A 38 -22.73 35.66 17.62
N GLU A 39 -21.75 36.51 17.92
CA GLU A 39 -20.45 36.51 17.25
C GLU A 39 -19.71 35.17 17.43
N GLN A 40 -19.79 34.57 18.62
CA GLN A 40 -19.23 33.23 18.87
C GLN A 40 -19.90 32.15 18.02
N VAL A 41 -21.24 32.11 17.98
CA VAL A 41 -21.96 31.14 17.14
C VAL A 41 -21.68 31.37 15.66
N GLU A 42 -21.62 32.62 15.22
CA GLU A 42 -21.29 32.97 13.83
C GLU A 42 -19.88 32.52 13.46
N ALA A 43 -18.91 32.70 14.35
CA ALA A 43 -17.56 32.19 14.16
C ALA A 43 -17.55 30.67 14.03
N ILE A 44 -18.24 29.94 14.93
CA ILE A 44 -18.34 28.47 14.87
C ILE A 44 -19.06 28.03 13.58
N ALA A 45 -20.16 28.67 13.22
CA ALA A 45 -20.93 28.41 12.01
C ALA A 45 -20.14 28.72 10.72
N GLY A 46 -19.11 29.56 10.80
CA GLY A 46 -18.19 29.89 9.73
C GLY A 46 -17.00 28.93 9.59
N LYS A 47 -16.65 28.16 10.63
CA LYS A 47 -15.50 27.24 10.60
C LYS A 47 -15.65 26.20 9.46
N GLU A 48 -14.53 25.84 8.85
CA GLU A 48 -14.44 24.69 7.97
C GLU A 48 -14.26 23.45 8.86
N ILE A 49 -15.21 22.51 8.80
CA ILE A 49 -15.24 21.32 9.65
C ILE A 49 -15.26 20.11 8.74
N LYS A 50 -14.30 19.19 8.90
CA LYS A 50 -14.10 18.05 7.98
C LYS A 50 -14.36 16.71 8.65
N THR A 51 -14.30 16.65 9.97
CA THR A 51 -14.42 15.38 10.70
C THR A 51 -15.68 15.34 11.57
N SER A 52 -16.18 14.13 11.80
CA SER A 52 -17.31 13.92 12.70
C SER A 52 -17.00 14.35 14.14
N GLY A 53 -15.73 14.22 14.58
CA GLY A 53 -15.27 14.66 15.90
C GLY A 53 -15.42 16.18 16.09
N GLU A 54 -14.86 16.96 15.17
CA GLU A 54 -14.94 18.42 15.19
C GLU A 54 -16.39 18.93 15.15
N TRP A 55 -17.28 18.25 14.39
CA TRP A 55 -18.71 18.56 14.39
C TRP A 55 -19.35 18.35 15.76
N ASN A 56 -18.98 17.29 16.49
CA ASN A 56 -19.50 17.01 17.82
C ASN A 56 -19.00 18.05 18.83
N ASP A 57 -17.73 18.44 18.76
CA ASP A 57 -17.17 19.44 19.66
C ASP A 57 -17.79 20.82 19.42
N SER A 58 -17.92 21.24 18.16
CA SER A 58 -18.63 22.48 17.79
C SER A 58 -20.11 22.46 18.19
N THR A 59 -20.75 21.29 18.16
CA THR A 59 -22.14 21.14 18.64
C THR A 59 -22.21 21.40 20.15
N LYS A 60 -21.29 20.84 20.94
CA LYS A 60 -21.23 21.07 22.39
C LYS A 60 -20.97 22.54 22.71
N GLU A 61 -20.08 23.20 21.97
CA GLU A 61 -19.83 24.64 22.11
C GLU A 61 -21.12 25.46 21.88
N ILE A 62 -21.85 25.18 20.79
CA ILE A 62 -23.12 25.87 20.50
C ILE A 62 -24.19 25.56 21.54
N GLU A 63 -24.32 24.32 22.01
CA GLU A 63 -25.26 23.95 23.07
C GLU A 63 -24.96 24.69 24.37
N GLU A 64 -23.69 24.88 24.72
CA GLU A 64 -23.28 25.66 25.88
C GLU A 64 -23.60 27.14 25.71
N ILE A 65 -23.32 27.71 24.53
CA ILE A 65 -23.72 29.08 24.21
C ILE A 65 -25.25 29.26 24.29
N GLN A 66 -26.04 28.28 23.83
CA GLN A 66 -27.50 28.30 23.95
C GLN A 66 -27.97 28.29 25.41
N LYS A 67 -27.27 27.59 26.31
CA LYS A 67 -27.56 27.64 27.75
C LYS A 67 -27.23 29.02 28.32
N GLN A 68 -26.07 29.58 28.00
CA GLN A 68 -25.68 30.93 28.42
C GLN A 68 -26.69 31.97 27.94
N TRP A 69 -27.12 31.88 26.67
CA TRP A 69 -28.13 32.76 26.08
C TRP A 69 -29.44 32.79 26.88
N LYS A 70 -29.92 31.62 27.33
CA LYS A 70 -31.14 31.49 28.15
C LYS A 70 -30.98 32.10 29.55
N GLY A 71 -29.76 32.17 30.05
CA GLY A 71 -29.45 32.80 31.34
C GLY A 71 -29.38 34.33 31.30
N ILE A 72 -29.24 34.94 30.12
CA ILE A 72 -29.19 36.40 29.97
C ILE A 72 -30.61 36.98 29.93
N GLY A 73 -30.82 38.06 30.67
CA GLY A 73 -32.07 38.82 30.67
C GLY A 73 -32.44 39.42 29.31
N TYR A 74 -33.55 40.13 29.26
CA TYR A 74 -34.02 40.77 28.03
C TYR A 74 -33.23 42.04 27.72
N ALA A 75 -33.04 42.33 26.44
CA ALA A 75 -32.65 43.66 25.97
C ALA A 75 -33.90 44.55 25.82
N SER A 76 -33.72 45.79 25.33
CA SER A 76 -34.86 46.66 25.00
C SER A 76 -35.82 45.96 24.02
N LYS A 77 -37.11 46.28 24.07
CA LYS A 77 -38.14 45.65 23.22
C LYS A 77 -37.79 45.70 21.73
N LYS A 78 -37.16 46.79 21.28
CA LYS A 78 -36.74 47.02 19.89
C LYS A 78 -35.58 46.11 19.47
N GLU A 79 -34.66 45.82 20.38
CA GLU A 79 -33.43 45.08 20.09
C GLU A 79 -33.56 43.59 20.35
N ASN A 80 -34.39 43.20 21.33
CA ASN A 80 -34.55 41.81 21.75
C ASN A 80 -34.99 40.89 20.60
N GLN A 81 -35.88 41.36 19.72
CA GLN A 81 -36.29 40.58 18.54
C GLN A 81 -35.13 40.42 17.54
N LYS A 82 -34.44 41.52 17.21
CA LYS A 82 -33.34 41.51 16.24
C LYS A 82 -32.20 40.61 16.68
N ILE A 83 -31.81 40.69 17.96
CA ILE A 83 -30.71 39.90 18.48
C ILE A 83 -31.08 38.41 18.56
N TYR A 84 -32.34 38.10 18.87
CA TYR A 84 -32.86 36.73 18.84
C TYR A 84 -32.84 36.14 17.43
N GLU A 85 -33.32 36.88 16.43
CA GLU A 85 -33.30 36.46 15.03
C GLU A 85 -31.87 36.20 14.54
N ARG A 86 -30.92 37.11 14.86
CA ARG A 86 -29.49 36.93 14.54
C ARG A 86 -28.94 35.65 15.16
N PHE A 87 -29.17 35.44 16.45
CA PHE A 87 -28.72 34.25 17.16
C PHE A 87 -29.29 32.97 16.56
N ARG A 88 -30.60 32.96 16.30
CA ARG A 88 -31.31 31.80 15.76
C ARG A 88 -30.80 31.45 14.36
N ALA A 89 -30.63 32.44 13.50
CA ALA A 89 -30.11 32.28 12.14
C ALA A 89 -28.68 31.70 12.16
N ALA A 90 -27.81 32.16 13.07
CA ALA A 90 -26.46 31.62 13.21
C ALA A 90 -26.47 30.14 13.66
N CYS A 91 -27.33 29.79 14.63
CA CYS A 91 -27.51 28.38 15.03
C CYS A 91 -28.05 27.52 13.88
N ASP A 92 -29.09 27.99 13.16
CA ASP A 92 -29.69 27.26 12.04
C ASP A 92 -28.68 26.99 10.93
N LYS A 93 -27.90 28.01 10.56
CA LYS A 93 -26.83 27.87 9.58
C LYS A 93 -25.83 26.76 9.95
N PHE A 94 -25.44 26.66 11.22
CA PHE A 94 -24.54 25.60 11.67
C PHE A 94 -25.19 24.21 11.55
N PHE A 95 -26.41 24.05 12.07
CA PHE A 95 -27.08 22.74 12.08
C PHE A 95 -27.51 22.28 10.68
N GLU A 96 -27.85 23.20 9.78
CA GLU A 96 -28.12 22.91 8.37
C GLU A 96 -26.86 22.39 7.68
N ARG A 97 -25.72 23.07 7.81
CA ARG A 97 -24.43 22.59 7.29
C ARG A 97 -24.04 21.23 7.87
N LYS A 98 -24.26 21.02 9.16
CA LYS A 98 -24.02 19.72 9.81
C LYS A 98 -24.89 18.63 9.16
N ARG A 99 -26.17 18.90 8.96
CA ARG A 99 -27.11 17.96 8.31
C ARG A 99 -26.66 17.62 6.89
N GLU A 100 -26.28 18.62 6.10
CA GLU A 100 -25.77 18.44 4.74
C GLU A 100 -24.49 17.59 4.72
N PHE A 101 -23.54 17.87 5.62
CA PHE A 101 -22.32 17.08 5.75
C PHE A 101 -22.60 15.60 6.02
N TYR A 102 -23.47 15.29 7.00
CA TYR A 102 -23.79 13.89 7.33
C TYR A 102 -24.64 13.21 6.25
N ALA A 103 -25.47 13.95 5.52
CA ALA A 103 -26.19 13.44 4.37
C ALA A 103 -25.21 13.06 3.25
N ALA A 104 -24.34 13.99 2.84
CA ALA A 104 -23.33 13.76 1.82
C ALA A 104 -22.38 12.60 2.19
N TYR A 105 -21.93 12.55 3.43
CA TYR A 105 -21.07 11.46 3.93
C TYR A 105 -21.77 10.10 3.88
N LYS A 106 -23.07 10.05 4.22
CA LYS A 106 -23.87 8.82 4.12
C LYS A 106 -24.02 8.37 2.67
N ASP A 107 -24.26 9.30 1.75
CA ASP A 107 -24.39 9.01 0.32
C ASP A 107 -23.07 8.52 -0.26
N GLU A 108 -21.95 9.18 0.08
CA GLU A 108 -20.60 8.73 -0.30
C GLU A 108 -20.30 7.31 0.23
N MET A 109 -20.66 7.01 1.47
CA MET A 109 -20.50 5.66 2.04
C MET A 109 -21.35 4.61 1.30
N ASN A 110 -22.55 4.98 0.83
CA ASN A 110 -23.41 4.10 0.05
C ASN A 110 -22.86 3.88 -1.36
N ASP A 111 -22.32 4.92 -2.00
CA ASP A 111 -21.65 4.81 -3.30
C ASP A 111 -20.41 3.93 -3.21
N ASN A 112 -19.57 4.15 -2.19
CA ASN A 112 -18.42 3.31 -1.90
C ASN A 112 -18.83 1.86 -1.64
N LEU A 113 -19.98 1.64 -0.98
CA LEU A 113 -20.54 0.32 -0.76
C LEU A 113 -20.89 -0.37 -2.08
N GLN A 114 -21.59 0.33 -2.99
CA GLN A 114 -21.93 -0.22 -4.31
C GLN A 114 -20.69 -0.53 -5.13
N LYS A 115 -19.69 0.37 -5.13
CA LYS A 115 -18.40 0.13 -5.81
C LYS A 115 -17.70 -1.12 -5.26
N LYS A 116 -17.65 -1.30 -3.94
CA LYS A 116 -17.04 -2.51 -3.33
C LYS A 116 -17.84 -3.78 -3.61
N ILE A 117 -19.17 -3.70 -3.70
CA ILE A 117 -20.01 -4.83 -4.14
C ILE A 117 -19.67 -5.22 -5.58
N ALA A 118 -19.57 -4.25 -6.50
CA ALA A 118 -19.21 -4.49 -7.89
C ALA A 118 -17.80 -5.10 -8.02
N LEU A 119 -16.83 -4.70 -7.18
CA LEU A 119 -15.51 -5.33 -7.13
C LEU A 119 -15.58 -6.80 -6.67
N CYS A 120 -16.43 -7.12 -5.69
CA CYS A 120 -16.66 -8.52 -5.29
C CYS A 120 -17.20 -9.34 -6.46
N GLU A 121 -18.23 -8.83 -7.15
CA GLU A 121 -18.85 -9.52 -8.29
C GLU A 121 -17.86 -9.71 -9.45
N ALA A 122 -17.06 -8.68 -9.74
CA ALA A 122 -16.01 -8.77 -10.76
C ALA A 122 -14.92 -9.80 -10.39
N ALA A 123 -14.50 -9.84 -9.12
CA ALA A 123 -13.53 -10.84 -8.66
C ALA A 123 -14.12 -12.25 -8.69
N GLU A 124 -15.39 -12.41 -8.30
CA GLU A 124 -16.10 -13.69 -8.35
C GLU A 124 -16.28 -14.21 -9.77
N ALA A 125 -16.58 -13.35 -10.73
CA ALA A 125 -16.66 -13.74 -12.15
C ALA A 125 -15.32 -14.23 -12.72
N LEU A 126 -14.21 -13.79 -12.11
CA LEU A 126 -12.85 -14.14 -12.52
C LEU A 126 -12.28 -15.34 -11.77
N LYS A 127 -12.90 -15.77 -10.67
CA LYS A 127 -12.28 -16.70 -9.70
C LYS A 127 -11.95 -18.08 -10.27
N SER A 128 -12.71 -18.54 -11.27
CA SER A 128 -12.55 -19.85 -11.93
C SER A 128 -11.95 -19.74 -13.33
N SER A 129 -11.46 -18.56 -13.72
CA SER A 129 -10.83 -18.35 -15.03
C SER A 129 -9.50 -19.08 -15.13
N THR A 130 -9.26 -19.74 -16.26
CA THR A 130 -7.97 -20.38 -16.59
C THR A 130 -7.05 -19.48 -17.42
N ALA A 131 -7.49 -18.25 -17.75
CA ALA A 131 -6.67 -17.25 -18.42
C ALA A 131 -5.68 -16.59 -17.43
N TRP A 132 -4.77 -17.40 -16.87
CA TRP A 132 -3.98 -17.10 -15.67
C TRP A 132 -3.32 -15.72 -15.66
N LYS A 133 -2.65 -15.36 -16.74
CA LYS A 133 -1.93 -14.08 -16.86
C LYS A 133 -2.88 -12.89 -16.89
N LYS A 134 -3.85 -12.92 -17.82
CA LYS A 134 -4.85 -11.85 -17.99
C LYS A 134 -5.68 -11.65 -16.72
N THR A 135 -6.12 -12.75 -16.11
CA THR A 135 -6.94 -12.70 -14.89
C THR A 135 -6.12 -12.25 -13.67
N THR A 136 -4.84 -12.61 -13.58
CA THR A 136 -3.94 -12.07 -12.53
C THR A 136 -3.87 -10.54 -12.60
N ASP A 137 -3.65 -9.98 -13.79
CA ASP A 137 -3.57 -8.52 -13.97
C ASP A 137 -4.89 -7.83 -13.60
N GLN A 138 -6.02 -8.42 -13.99
CA GLN A 138 -7.36 -7.92 -13.64
C GLN A 138 -7.60 -7.94 -12.13
N LEU A 139 -7.31 -9.05 -11.44
CA LEU A 139 -7.50 -9.15 -9.99
C LEU A 139 -6.57 -8.20 -9.22
N ILE A 140 -5.32 -8.01 -9.66
CA ILE A 140 -4.41 -7.02 -9.08
C ILE A 140 -4.98 -5.61 -9.24
N ASN A 141 -5.56 -5.29 -10.39
CA ASN A 141 -6.22 -4.00 -10.61
C ASN A 141 -7.45 -3.82 -9.71
N LEU A 142 -8.29 -4.85 -9.54
CA LEU A 142 -9.41 -4.81 -8.59
C LEU A 142 -8.94 -4.61 -7.14
N GLN A 143 -7.81 -5.23 -6.74
CA GLN A 143 -7.21 -5.02 -5.42
C GLN A 143 -6.70 -3.59 -5.21
N LYS A 144 -6.20 -2.92 -6.27
CA LYS A 144 -5.84 -1.50 -6.21
C LYS A 144 -7.08 -0.62 -6.03
N GLN A 145 -8.09 -0.83 -6.88
CA GLN A 145 -9.36 -0.10 -6.79
C GLN A 145 -10.03 -0.28 -5.42
N TRP A 146 -9.95 -1.48 -4.84
CA TRP A 146 -10.47 -1.74 -3.50
C TRP A 146 -9.86 -0.83 -2.41
N LYS A 147 -8.55 -0.57 -2.50
CA LYS A 147 -7.80 0.28 -1.57
C LYS A 147 -8.08 1.77 -1.78
N GLU A 148 -8.37 2.16 -3.02
CA GLU A 148 -8.71 3.53 -3.39
C GLU A 148 -10.14 3.90 -2.98
N ILE A 149 -11.08 2.94 -2.99
CA ILE A 149 -12.44 3.18 -2.54
C ILE A 149 -12.46 3.40 -1.02
N GLY A 150 -13.02 4.55 -0.63
CA GLY A 150 -13.11 5.02 0.74
C GLY A 150 -13.94 4.16 1.69
N ALA A 151 -14.33 4.77 2.80
CA ALA A 151 -15.04 4.09 3.87
C ALA A 151 -16.42 3.59 3.41
N VAL A 152 -16.84 2.46 3.98
CA VAL A 152 -18.18 1.88 3.82
C VAL A 152 -18.78 1.62 5.21
N PRO A 153 -20.11 1.40 5.32
CA PRO A 153 -20.72 1.14 6.62
C PRO A 153 -20.03 -0.01 7.37
N ARG A 154 -19.62 0.23 8.62
CA ARG A 154 -18.80 -0.71 9.43
C ARG A 154 -19.36 -2.14 9.44
N LYS A 155 -20.69 -2.28 9.56
CA LYS A 155 -21.39 -3.58 9.56
C LYS A 155 -21.19 -4.41 8.28
N LYS A 156 -20.93 -3.76 7.13
CA LYS A 156 -20.76 -4.41 5.82
C LYS A 156 -19.30 -4.54 5.40
N SER A 157 -18.40 -3.73 5.99
CA SER A 157 -17.00 -3.65 5.59
C SER A 157 -16.27 -4.98 5.68
N GLU A 158 -16.38 -5.68 6.81
CA GLU A 158 -15.68 -6.95 7.03
C GLU A 158 -16.22 -8.06 6.12
N ALA A 159 -17.55 -8.16 6.01
CA ALA A 159 -18.21 -9.15 5.17
C ALA A 159 -17.81 -9.01 3.70
N LEU A 160 -17.79 -7.77 3.18
CA LEU A 160 -17.36 -7.51 1.80
C LEU A 160 -15.87 -7.82 1.61
N TRP A 161 -15.01 -7.48 2.57
CA TRP A 161 -13.59 -7.80 2.49
C TRP A 161 -13.35 -9.31 2.44
N LYS A 162 -14.03 -10.07 3.31
CA LYS A 162 -13.97 -11.54 3.30
C LYS A 162 -14.44 -12.11 1.96
N ARG A 163 -15.55 -11.60 1.42
CA ARG A 163 -16.09 -12.01 0.11
C ARG A 163 -15.10 -11.75 -1.03
N PHE A 164 -14.60 -10.53 -1.14
CA PHE A 164 -13.64 -10.14 -2.17
C PHE A 164 -12.33 -10.94 -2.08
N ARG A 165 -11.81 -11.11 -0.86
CA ARG A 165 -10.58 -11.86 -0.63
C ARG A 165 -10.76 -13.34 -0.97
N ALA A 166 -11.85 -13.96 -0.57
CA ALA A 166 -12.11 -15.37 -0.86
C ALA A 166 -12.10 -15.65 -2.37
N ALA A 167 -12.72 -14.78 -3.18
CA ALA A 167 -12.69 -14.91 -4.64
C ALA A 167 -11.27 -14.78 -5.23
N CYS A 168 -10.45 -13.85 -4.71
CA CYS A 168 -9.05 -13.72 -5.11
C CYS A 168 -8.23 -14.96 -4.71
N ASP A 169 -8.37 -15.41 -3.47
CA ASP A 169 -7.63 -16.54 -2.92
C ASP A 169 -7.98 -17.84 -3.68
N GLU A 170 -9.24 -18.05 -4.06
CA GLU A 170 -9.67 -19.19 -4.89
C GLU A 170 -8.93 -19.23 -6.24
N PHE A 171 -8.89 -18.11 -6.96
CA PHE A 171 -8.15 -18.01 -8.23
C PHE A 171 -6.66 -18.27 -8.05
N PHE A 172 -6.01 -17.61 -7.08
CA PHE A 172 -4.56 -17.73 -6.90
C PHE A 172 -4.18 -19.14 -6.44
N ASN A 173 -4.96 -19.77 -5.58
CA ASN A 173 -4.75 -21.16 -5.18
C ASN A 173 -4.84 -22.11 -6.39
N GLU A 174 -5.84 -21.93 -7.26
CA GLU A 174 -6.02 -22.80 -8.43
C GLU A 174 -4.93 -22.57 -9.49
N ARG A 175 -4.56 -21.32 -9.72
CA ARG A 175 -3.41 -20.95 -10.56
C ARG A 175 -2.12 -21.60 -10.07
N ASP A 176 -1.87 -21.54 -8.76
CA ASP A 176 -0.63 -22.04 -8.16
C ASP A 176 -0.57 -23.58 -8.21
N LYS A 177 -1.70 -24.28 -8.09
CA LYS A 177 -1.76 -25.75 -8.33
C LYS A 177 -1.45 -26.12 -9.78
N GLN A 178 -1.86 -25.29 -10.73
CA GLN A 178 -1.65 -25.54 -12.17
C GLN A 178 -0.35 -24.93 -12.71
N ALA A 179 0.42 -24.24 -11.85
CA ALA A 179 1.73 -23.77 -12.21
C ALA A 179 2.66 -24.98 -12.44
N LYS A 180 3.19 -25.12 -13.66
CA LYS A 180 4.29 -26.06 -13.92
C LYS A 180 5.51 -25.64 -13.06
N PRO A 181 6.38 -26.60 -12.69
CA PRO A 181 7.55 -26.36 -11.84
C PRO A 181 8.44 -25.17 -12.25
N GLU A 182 8.45 -24.79 -13.53
CA GLU A 182 9.21 -23.67 -14.06
C GLU A 182 8.73 -22.27 -13.62
N ASN A 183 7.58 -22.14 -12.94
CA ASN A 183 7.03 -20.85 -12.50
C ASN A 183 6.60 -20.77 -11.01
N ASP A 184 6.92 -21.76 -10.18
CA ASP A 184 6.65 -21.67 -8.73
C ASP A 184 7.72 -20.83 -8.03
N PHE A 185 7.68 -19.51 -8.21
CA PHE A 185 8.65 -18.58 -7.59
C PHE A 185 8.70 -18.75 -6.06
N TYR A 186 7.56 -19.02 -5.41
CA TYR A 186 7.51 -19.19 -3.96
C TYR A 186 7.99 -20.57 -3.51
N GLY A 187 7.80 -21.62 -4.32
CA GLY A 187 8.44 -22.92 -4.16
C GLY A 187 9.95 -22.84 -4.33
N ASN A 188 10.41 -22.14 -5.36
CA ASN A 188 11.83 -21.87 -5.59
C ASN A 188 12.43 -21.09 -4.42
N LEU A 189 11.68 -20.15 -3.85
CA LEU A 189 12.09 -19.41 -2.65
C LEU A 189 12.24 -20.35 -1.43
N ARG A 190 11.31 -21.30 -1.23
CA ARG A 190 11.40 -22.30 -0.16
C ARG A 190 12.59 -23.24 -0.39
N ALA A 191 12.76 -23.76 -1.61
CA ALA A 191 13.85 -24.65 -1.97
C ALA A 191 15.23 -23.99 -1.84
N LYS A 192 15.36 -22.71 -2.25
CA LYS A 192 16.61 -21.95 -2.06
C LYS A 192 16.92 -21.67 -0.59
N LYS A 193 15.92 -21.44 0.26
CA LYS A 193 16.13 -21.33 1.71
C LYS A 193 16.60 -22.65 2.33
N HIS A 194 15.95 -23.75 1.95
CA HIS A 194 16.34 -25.08 2.42
C HIS A 194 17.77 -25.44 2.01
N LEU A 195 18.17 -25.14 0.75
CA LEU A 195 19.53 -25.36 0.29
C LEU A 195 20.57 -24.55 1.09
N ILE A 196 20.24 -23.31 1.48
CA ILE A 196 21.09 -22.49 2.35
C ILE A 196 21.21 -23.12 3.75
N GLU A 197 20.13 -23.69 4.29
CA GLU A 197 20.15 -24.42 5.56
C GLU A 197 21.05 -25.66 5.48
N GLU A 198 20.96 -26.44 4.39
CA GLU A 198 21.84 -27.59 4.13
C GLU A 198 23.32 -27.17 4.06
N ILE A 199 23.65 -26.10 3.33
CA ILE A 199 25.02 -25.57 3.26
C ILE A 199 25.52 -25.19 4.66
N ASN A 200 24.68 -24.49 5.45
CA ASN A 200 25.04 -24.10 6.81
C ASN A 200 25.18 -25.28 7.78
N ALA A 201 24.45 -26.37 7.54
CA ALA A 201 24.53 -27.59 8.33
C ALA A 201 25.66 -28.53 7.88
N TYR A 202 26.20 -28.34 6.67
CA TYR A 202 27.28 -29.17 6.14
C TYR A 202 28.52 -29.12 7.05
N VAL A 203 29.08 -30.30 7.31
CA VAL A 203 30.28 -30.51 8.11
C VAL A 203 31.39 -30.90 7.14
N LEU A 204 32.47 -30.12 7.15
CA LEU A 204 33.64 -30.38 6.31
C LEU A 204 34.27 -31.71 6.71
N SER A 205 34.65 -32.50 5.73
CA SER A 205 35.48 -33.68 5.92
C SER A 205 36.96 -33.32 5.95
N ASP A 206 37.81 -34.23 6.41
CA ASP A 206 39.27 -34.09 6.33
C ASP A 206 39.82 -34.22 4.90
N ASP A 207 38.97 -34.65 3.95
CA ASP A 207 39.29 -34.76 2.53
C ASP A 207 38.83 -33.50 1.78
N ASP A 208 39.81 -32.75 1.26
CA ASP A 208 39.60 -31.51 0.53
C ASP A 208 38.87 -31.73 -0.81
N ASP A 209 39.04 -32.87 -1.47
CA ASP A 209 38.38 -33.17 -2.75
C ASP A 209 36.88 -33.45 -2.52
N VAL A 210 36.54 -34.14 -1.43
CA VAL A 210 35.14 -34.36 -1.00
C VAL A 210 34.44 -33.03 -0.69
N ASN A 211 35.13 -32.11 -0.03
CA ASN A 211 34.59 -30.77 0.26
C ASN A 211 34.40 -29.94 -1.02
N ALA A 212 35.30 -30.10 -2.00
CA ALA A 212 35.22 -29.42 -3.29
C ALA A 212 34.03 -29.91 -4.14
N ASP A 213 33.80 -31.21 -4.17
CA ASP A 213 32.68 -31.82 -4.89
C ASP A 213 31.34 -31.43 -4.24
N ALA A 214 31.26 -31.39 -2.91
CA ALA A 214 30.07 -30.91 -2.20
C ALA A 214 29.76 -29.44 -2.51
N ALA A 215 30.78 -28.57 -2.56
CA ALA A 215 30.59 -27.16 -2.92
C ALA A 215 30.08 -27.00 -4.37
N GLN A 216 30.54 -27.85 -5.29
CA GLN A 216 30.08 -27.87 -6.67
C GLN A 216 28.63 -28.36 -6.78
N ASP A 217 28.25 -29.44 -6.08
CA ASP A 217 26.87 -29.92 -6.01
C ASP A 217 25.91 -28.84 -5.50
N PHE A 218 26.26 -28.14 -4.42
CA PHE A 218 25.45 -27.03 -3.90
C PHE A 218 25.30 -25.90 -4.92
N ALA A 219 26.34 -25.58 -5.69
CA ALA A 219 26.28 -24.57 -6.74
C ALA A 219 25.37 -24.99 -7.90
N ASP A 220 25.41 -26.25 -8.31
CA ASP A 220 24.60 -26.79 -9.40
C ASP A 220 23.11 -26.87 -8.99
N ARG A 221 22.83 -27.35 -7.76
CA ARG A 221 21.48 -27.34 -7.19
C ARG A 221 20.93 -25.92 -7.04
N TRP A 222 21.76 -24.95 -6.66
CA TRP A 222 21.33 -23.54 -6.58
C TRP A 222 20.90 -22.97 -7.94
N GLN A 223 21.60 -23.33 -9.01
CA GLN A 223 21.26 -22.92 -10.37
C GLN A 223 20.01 -23.63 -10.88
N ALA A 224 19.84 -24.92 -10.58
CA ALA A 224 18.72 -25.74 -11.02
C ALA A 224 17.36 -25.31 -10.43
N ILE A 225 17.31 -24.75 -9.20
CA ILE A 225 16.05 -24.34 -8.54
C ILE A 225 15.33 -23.18 -9.27
N GLY A 226 16.01 -22.38 -10.10
CA GLY A 226 15.37 -21.30 -10.86
C GLY A 226 15.10 -20.01 -10.06
N PHE A 227 14.12 -19.21 -10.48
CA PHE A 227 13.93 -17.84 -10.00
C PHE A 227 13.03 -17.73 -8.76
N VAL A 228 13.28 -16.71 -7.94
CA VAL A 228 12.48 -16.36 -6.75
C VAL A 228 11.74 -15.03 -6.98
N PRO A 229 10.75 -14.65 -6.13
CA PRO A 229 10.04 -13.39 -6.30
C PRO A 229 11.01 -12.21 -6.30
N PHE A 230 10.80 -11.25 -7.20
CA PHE A 230 11.72 -10.13 -7.43
C PHE A 230 12.12 -9.40 -6.14
N LYS A 231 11.18 -9.21 -5.21
CA LYS A 231 11.44 -8.55 -3.92
C LYS A 231 12.39 -9.32 -3.00
N GLU A 232 12.43 -10.64 -3.11
CA GLU A 232 13.24 -11.52 -2.25
C GLU A 232 14.57 -11.93 -2.91
N LYS A 233 14.72 -11.68 -4.22
CA LYS A 233 15.86 -12.12 -5.04
C LYS A 233 17.20 -11.72 -4.44
N ASP A 234 17.40 -10.44 -4.17
CA ASP A 234 18.70 -9.94 -3.75
C ASP A 234 19.06 -10.40 -2.34
N LYS A 235 18.07 -10.46 -1.44
CA LYS A 235 18.24 -10.96 -0.08
C LYS A 235 18.65 -12.42 -0.06
N ILE A 236 18.00 -13.26 -0.86
CA ILE A 236 18.27 -14.69 -0.94
C ILE A 236 19.60 -14.98 -1.62
N ALA A 237 19.94 -14.22 -2.67
CA ALA A 237 21.24 -14.32 -3.32
C ALA A 237 22.41 -13.86 -2.41
N ALA A 238 22.18 -12.91 -1.51
CA ALA A 238 23.16 -12.54 -0.49
C ALA A 238 23.36 -13.67 0.53
N ALA A 239 22.27 -14.19 1.10
CA ALA A 239 22.32 -15.27 2.10
C ALA A 239 23.02 -16.53 1.57
N TYR A 240 22.81 -16.90 0.30
CA TYR A 240 23.53 -18.02 -0.33
C TYR A 240 25.03 -17.76 -0.46
N ARG A 241 25.42 -16.57 -0.93
CA ARG A 241 26.84 -16.20 -1.03
C ARG A 241 27.52 -16.23 0.33
N ASP A 242 26.86 -15.72 1.37
CA ASP A 242 27.39 -15.71 2.72
C ASP A 242 27.55 -17.13 3.28
N ALA A 243 26.56 -18.00 3.09
CA ALA A 243 26.62 -19.41 3.50
C ALA A 243 27.76 -20.15 2.79
N MET A 244 27.88 -20.01 1.47
CA MET A 244 28.96 -20.63 0.69
C MET A 244 30.33 -20.11 1.11
N ASN A 245 30.50 -18.80 1.30
CA ASN A 245 31.76 -18.22 1.73
C ASN A 245 32.14 -18.62 3.16
N SER A 246 31.16 -18.71 4.06
CA SER A 246 31.40 -19.11 5.44
C SER A 246 31.80 -20.58 5.56
N LYS A 247 31.25 -21.45 4.71
CA LYS A 247 31.46 -22.90 4.78
C LYS A 247 32.61 -23.39 3.91
N PHE A 248 32.83 -22.74 2.78
CA PHE A 248 33.89 -23.07 1.83
C PHE A 248 34.82 -21.87 1.56
N PRO A 249 35.47 -21.29 2.60
CA PRO A 249 36.26 -20.06 2.47
C PRO A 249 37.51 -20.21 1.59
N ASP A 250 38.09 -21.41 1.47
CA ASP A 250 39.39 -21.64 0.84
C ASP A 250 39.30 -22.08 -0.63
N MET A 251 38.10 -22.38 -1.11
CA MET A 251 37.85 -22.81 -2.50
C MET A 251 38.11 -21.70 -3.53
N SER A 252 37.98 -20.42 -3.14
CA SER A 252 38.30 -19.28 -4.02
C SER A 252 39.81 -19.09 -4.24
N ARG A 253 40.68 -19.65 -3.39
CA ARG A 253 42.15 -19.54 -3.49
C ARG A 253 42.78 -20.71 -4.24
N ARG A 254 42.22 -21.91 -4.12
CA ARG A 254 42.78 -23.18 -4.67
C ARG A 254 42.39 -23.51 -6.12
N SER A 255 41.43 -22.81 -6.73
CA SER A 255 41.11 -22.93 -8.17
C SER A 255 42.34 -22.68 -9.10
N ARG A 256 43.41 -22.06 -8.57
CA ARG A 256 44.70 -21.85 -9.28
C ARG A 256 45.65 -23.06 -9.27
N GLY A 257 45.38 -24.12 -8.50
CA GLY A 257 46.28 -25.27 -8.32
C GLY A 257 45.83 -26.58 -8.96
N ARG A 258 44.64 -26.62 -9.59
CA ARG A 258 44.16 -27.81 -10.32
C ARG A 258 44.97 -27.94 -11.61
N ALA A 259 45.39 -29.16 -11.96
CA ALA A 259 46.02 -29.44 -13.25
C ALA A 259 45.19 -28.77 -14.36
N PRO A 260 45.82 -28.08 -15.33
CA PRO A 260 45.08 -27.37 -16.36
C PRO A 260 44.15 -28.37 -17.06
N LYS A 261 42.84 -28.21 -16.86
CA LYS A 261 41.81 -28.97 -17.59
C LYS A 261 42.20 -29.04 -19.06
N SER A 262 42.05 -30.21 -19.67
CA SER A 262 42.38 -30.40 -21.09
C SER A 262 41.65 -29.35 -21.92
N GLU A 263 42.23 -28.95 -23.05
CA GLU A 263 41.64 -27.92 -23.89
C GLU A 263 40.19 -28.26 -24.27
N LYS A 264 39.93 -29.54 -24.54
CA LYS A 264 38.60 -30.14 -24.74
C LYS A 264 37.67 -29.94 -23.55
N GLU A 265 38.11 -30.25 -22.34
CA GLU A 265 37.31 -30.10 -21.12
C GLU A 265 36.98 -28.63 -20.79
N ARG A 266 37.88 -27.70 -21.13
CA ARG A 266 37.64 -26.25 -21.04
C ARG A 266 36.60 -25.79 -22.06
N LEU A 267 36.65 -26.30 -23.29
CA LEU A 267 35.69 -25.98 -24.33
C LEU A 267 34.31 -26.56 -24.01
N MET A 268 34.23 -27.80 -23.50
CA MET A 268 32.97 -28.39 -23.04
C MET A 268 32.35 -27.60 -21.89
N GLN A 269 33.13 -27.11 -20.93
CA GLN A 269 32.58 -26.26 -19.86
C GLN A 269 32.07 -24.91 -20.38
N LYS A 270 32.75 -24.31 -21.35
CA LYS A 270 32.24 -23.11 -22.03
C LYS A 270 30.95 -23.41 -22.80
N TYR A 271 30.86 -24.57 -23.45
CA TYR A 271 29.70 -25.03 -24.19
C TYR A 271 28.47 -25.18 -23.26
N LEU A 272 28.60 -25.96 -22.19
CA LEU A 272 27.52 -26.19 -21.22
C LEU A 272 27.04 -24.89 -20.57
N LYS A 273 27.97 -23.98 -20.26
CA LYS A 273 27.63 -22.67 -19.73
C LYS A 273 26.86 -21.81 -20.73
N LYS A 274 27.25 -21.82 -22.01
CA LYS A 274 26.57 -21.07 -23.07
C LYS A 274 25.18 -21.63 -23.36
N GLU A 275 25.03 -22.95 -23.32
CA GLU A 275 23.73 -23.62 -23.42
C GLU A 275 22.79 -23.17 -22.30
N GLN A 276 23.27 -23.14 -21.06
CA GLN A 276 22.51 -22.65 -19.92
C GLN A 276 22.15 -21.15 -20.02
N ASP A 277 23.07 -20.32 -20.53
CA ASP A 277 22.82 -18.89 -20.78
C ASP A 277 21.70 -18.69 -21.82
N ILE A 278 21.68 -19.49 -22.90
CA ILE A 278 20.64 -19.46 -23.94
C ILE A 278 19.28 -19.80 -23.33
N VAL A 279 19.17 -20.90 -22.60
CA VAL A 279 17.94 -21.31 -21.91
C VAL A 279 17.45 -20.20 -20.99
N THR A 280 18.37 -19.57 -20.25
CA THR A 280 18.06 -18.44 -19.37
C THR A 280 17.53 -17.22 -20.14
N TYR A 281 18.14 -16.85 -21.26
CA TYR A 281 17.69 -15.73 -22.08
C TYR A 281 16.36 -16.00 -22.77
N GLU A 282 16.13 -17.21 -23.28
CA GLU A 282 14.87 -17.62 -23.90
C GLU A 282 13.71 -17.56 -22.89
N ASN A 283 13.94 -18.06 -21.67
CA ASN A 283 12.99 -17.96 -20.56
C ASN A 283 12.73 -16.50 -20.17
N ASN A 284 13.75 -15.64 -20.20
CA ASN A 284 13.61 -14.20 -19.92
C ASN A 284 12.81 -13.46 -21.01
N ILE A 285 12.96 -13.79 -22.29
CA ILE A 285 12.15 -13.21 -23.37
C ILE A 285 10.67 -13.54 -23.16
N GLY A 286 10.36 -14.79 -22.78
CA GLY A 286 9.00 -15.21 -22.43
C GLY A 286 8.37 -14.37 -21.31
N PHE A 287 9.19 -13.92 -20.35
CA PHE A 287 8.77 -13.02 -19.26
C PHE A 287 8.46 -11.60 -19.75
N PHE A 288 9.29 -11.03 -20.63
CA PHE A 288 9.13 -9.64 -21.08
C PHE A 288 8.06 -9.46 -22.17
N ALA A 289 7.77 -10.47 -22.99
CA ALA A 289 6.74 -10.45 -24.05
C ALA A 289 5.32 -10.07 -23.55
N ALA A 290 5.11 -10.06 -22.23
CA ALA A 290 3.90 -9.61 -21.55
C ALA A 290 3.68 -8.10 -21.48
N SER A 291 4.75 -7.30 -21.53
CA SER A 291 4.75 -5.93 -21.05
C SER A 291 4.70 -4.93 -22.20
N LYS A 292 3.86 -3.89 -22.08
CA LYS A 292 3.53 -2.93 -23.16
C LYS A 292 4.71 -2.11 -23.71
N ASN A 293 5.88 -2.09 -23.06
CA ASN A 293 7.09 -1.34 -23.49
C ASN A 293 8.35 -2.22 -23.56
N SER A 294 8.19 -3.54 -23.68
CA SER A 294 9.29 -4.51 -23.61
C SER A 294 10.03 -4.75 -24.93
N GLU A 295 9.51 -4.24 -26.05
CA GLU A 295 9.97 -4.55 -27.40
C GLU A 295 11.46 -4.26 -27.65
N PRO A 296 12.05 -3.13 -27.20
CA PRO A 296 13.49 -2.90 -27.32
C PRO A 296 14.34 -3.87 -26.47
N LEU A 297 13.84 -4.27 -25.30
CA LEU A 297 14.53 -5.19 -24.39
C LEU A 297 14.46 -6.63 -24.91
N ILE A 298 13.32 -7.03 -25.48
CA ILE A 298 13.15 -8.33 -26.14
C ILE A 298 14.11 -8.43 -27.33
N ARG A 299 14.20 -7.39 -28.16
CA ARG A 299 15.14 -7.35 -29.29
C ARG A 299 16.59 -7.49 -28.81
N GLN A 300 16.97 -6.76 -27.76
CA GLN A 300 18.31 -6.86 -27.18
C GLN A 300 18.61 -8.27 -26.63
N MET A 301 17.63 -8.94 -26.01
CA MET A 301 17.78 -10.30 -25.51
C MET A 301 17.84 -11.32 -26.66
N GLN A 302 17.09 -11.12 -27.73
CA GLN A 302 17.14 -11.96 -28.92
C GLN A 302 18.52 -11.88 -29.59
N GLU A 303 19.07 -10.67 -29.73
CA GLU A 303 20.43 -10.48 -30.25
C GLU A 303 21.49 -11.18 -29.38
N ARG A 304 21.28 -11.24 -28.05
CA ARG A 304 22.17 -12.00 -27.14
C ARG A 304 22.03 -13.51 -27.30
N ILE A 305 20.82 -14.02 -27.51
CA ILE A 305 20.57 -15.45 -27.79
C ILE A 305 21.23 -15.84 -29.11
N ASP A 306 21.04 -15.05 -30.15
CA ASP A 306 21.58 -15.34 -31.48
C ASP A 306 23.10 -15.35 -31.46
N LYS A 307 23.71 -14.39 -30.75
CA LYS A 307 25.16 -14.37 -30.52
C LYS A 307 25.65 -15.57 -29.71
N ALA A 308 24.94 -15.94 -28.63
CA ALA A 308 25.30 -17.09 -27.81
C ALA A 308 25.18 -18.41 -28.58
N LYS A 309 24.18 -18.57 -29.46
CA LYS A 309 24.02 -19.73 -30.35
C LYS A 309 25.14 -19.81 -31.39
N ALA A 310 25.57 -18.68 -31.93
CA ALA A 310 26.70 -18.64 -32.86
C ALA A 310 28.02 -19.06 -32.17
N GLU A 311 28.28 -18.53 -30.96
CA GLU A 311 29.44 -18.92 -30.15
C GLU A 311 29.40 -20.40 -29.75
N LEU A 312 28.22 -20.95 -29.44
CA LEU A 312 28.04 -22.36 -29.09
C LEU A 312 28.39 -23.28 -30.28
N LYS A 313 27.97 -22.90 -31.49
CA LYS A 313 28.33 -23.62 -32.72
C LYS A 313 29.84 -23.58 -33.01
N GLU A 314 30.51 -22.47 -32.70
CA GLU A 314 31.96 -22.35 -32.84
C GLU A 314 32.69 -23.26 -31.83
N LEU A 315 32.23 -23.28 -30.58
CA LEU A 315 32.74 -24.18 -29.54
C LEU A 315 32.55 -25.66 -29.93
N GLU A 316 31.40 -26.03 -30.49
CA GLU A 316 31.12 -27.39 -30.97
C GLU A 316 32.11 -27.83 -32.07
N LEU A 317 32.41 -26.94 -33.03
CA LEU A 317 33.40 -27.20 -34.06
C LEU A 317 34.82 -27.37 -33.50
N GLN A 318 35.20 -26.56 -32.51
CA GLN A 318 36.50 -26.65 -31.85
C GLN A 318 36.64 -27.95 -31.05
N ILE A 319 35.59 -28.36 -30.32
CA ILE A 319 35.55 -29.64 -29.59
C ILE A 319 35.70 -30.81 -30.55
N ARG A 320 34.94 -30.81 -31.65
CA ARG A 320 34.98 -31.87 -32.66
C ARG A 320 36.33 -31.97 -33.38
N ALA A 321 37.00 -30.84 -33.62
CA ALA A 321 38.33 -30.83 -34.22
C ALA A 321 39.38 -31.46 -33.29
N LEU A 322 39.26 -31.23 -31.97
CA LEU A 322 40.11 -31.89 -30.97
C LEU A 322 39.84 -33.39 -30.88
N ASP A 323 38.57 -33.81 -30.95
CA ASP A 323 38.20 -35.23 -30.99
C ASP A 323 38.86 -35.94 -32.18
N SER A 324 38.79 -35.34 -33.37
CA SER A 324 39.42 -35.92 -34.58
C SER A 324 40.95 -35.93 -34.54
N ALA A 325 41.56 -34.98 -33.81
CA ALA A 325 43.01 -34.91 -33.68
C ALA A 325 43.54 -35.95 -32.67
N GLU A 326 42.80 -36.20 -31.59
CA GLU A 326 43.06 -37.27 -30.62
C GLU A 326 42.99 -38.64 -31.33
N ASP A 327 41.92 -38.91 -32.09
CA ASP A 327 41.76 -40.17 -32.85
C ASP A 327 42.87 -40.40 -33.90
N SER A 328 43.34 -39.34 -34.57
CA SER A 328 44.43 -39.42 -35.56
C SER A 328 45.84 -39.57 -34.97
N SER A 329 45.97 -39.40 -33.65
CA SER A 329 47.24 -39.55 -32.92
C SER A 329 47.40 -40.91 -32.24
N GLU A 330 46.32 -41.70 -32.23
CA GLU A 330 46.26 -43.07 -31.69
C GLU A 330 46.34 -44.18 -32.77
N GLU A 331 46.25 -43.82 -34.06
CA GLU A 331 46.61 -44.67 -35.23
C GLU A 331 48.07 -44.50 -35.65
#